data_AF-A0A346PCX0-F1
#
_entry.id   AF-A0A346PCX0-F1
#
_cell.length_a   1.000
_cell.length_b   1.000
_cell.length_c   1.000
_cell.angle_alpha   90.00
_cell.angle_beta   90.00
_cell.angle_gamma   90.00
#
_symmetry.space_group_name_H-M   'P 1'
#
loop_
_entity.id
_entity.type
_entity.pdbx_description
1 polymer ?
#
loop_
_entity_poly.entity_id
_entity_poly.type
_entity_poly.pdbx_seq_one_letter_code
_entity_poly.pdbx_strand_id
1 'polypeptide(L)'
;MESTLSRTLRTALDALADAGTVVLGERPTMEHLLLSVFLLSGLYMIWGAREFSADAATFPRVTAGAMVVFSALLLARNYLPGPLRSVATTPVQLLSSDDTRADIAGTADAELDQSASRDSAGSYTYDVDDPCGPAVVAGLCVLYTGLTFTIGMLYATPIFVGAYALWARLSLPRATVLVAGSFGIAYAFFLAVTPEIAVGWYTGWRFPVPVAPDLPVSTLLGGDPA
;
A
#
# COMPACT_ATOMS: atom_id res chain seq x y z
N MET A 1 16.57 -42.32 -13.62
CA MET A 1 16.56 -41.57 -12.34
C MET A 1 15.49 -40.48 -12.30
N GLU A 2 15.11 -39.87 -13.43
CA GLU A 2 14.04 -38.84 -13.47
C GLU A 2 12.61 -39.38 -13.24
N SER A 3 12.36 -40.67 -13.50
CA SER A 3 11.03 -41.28 -13.37
C SER A 3 10.61 -41.57 -11.93
N THR A 4 11.55 -41.80 -11.01
CA THR A 4 11.26 -42.01 -9.59
C THR A 4 11.00 -40.67 -8.89
N LEU A 5 11.81 -39.65 -9.21
CA LEU A 5 11.71 -38.32 -8.61
C LEU A 5 10.38 -37.62 -8.99
N SER A 6 9.94 -37.76 -10.24
CA SER A 6 8.64 -37.23 -10.68
C SER A 6 7.44 -37.92 -10.04
N ARG A 7 7.53 -39.21 -9.70
CA ARG A 7 6.46 -39.92 -8.99
C ARG A 7 6.36 -39.49 -7.53
N THR A 8 7.47 -39.46 -6.79
CA THR A 8 7.45 -39.01 -5.39
C THR A 8 6.97 -37.57 -5.27
N LEU A 9 7.36 -36.71 -6.22
CA LEU A 9 6.94 -35.30 -6.22
C LEU A 9 5.43 -35.16 -6.48
N ARG A 10 4.85 -35.96 -7.39
CA ARG A 10 3.40 -35.98 -7.60
C ARG A 10 2.65 -36.48 -6.38
N THR A 11 3.08 -37.59 -5.78
CA THR A 11 2.43 -38.13 -4.58
C THR A 11 2.48 -37.15 -3.40
N ALA A 12 3.60 -36.43 -3.25
CA ALA A 12 3.73 -35.39 -2.23
C ALA A 12 2.79 -34.20 -2.51
N LEU A 13 2.67 -33.76 -3.76
CA LEU A 13 1.75 -32.70 -4.16
C LEU A 13 0.28 -33.09 -3.96
N ASP A 14 -0.08 -34.34 -4.28
CA ASP A 14 -1.43 -34.85 -4.08
C ASP A 14 -1.78 -34.92 -2.60
N ALA A 15 -0.87 -35.41 -1.74
CA ALA A 15 -1.05 -35.43 -0.30
C ALA A 15 -1.16 -34.01 0.30
N LEU A 16 -0.39 -33.05 -0.22
CA LEU A 16 -0.48 -31.63 0.16
C LEU A 16 -1.81 -31.01 -0.28
N ALA A 17 -2.29 -31.37 -1.47
CA ALA A 17 -3.56 -30.90 -1.99
C ALA A 17 -4.71 -31.43 -1.12
N ASP A 18 -4.69 -32.72 -0.78
CA ASP A 18 -5.68 -33.35 0.09
C ASP A 18 -5.65 -32.76 1.51
N ALA A 19 -4.48 -32.58 2.11
CA ALA A 19 -4.36 -31.88 3.39
C ALA A 19 -4.89 -30.44 3.32
N GLY A 20 -4.63 -29.75 2.19
CA GLY A 20 -5.18 -28.44 1.90
C GLY A 20 -6.72 -28.43 1.88
N THR A 21 -7.36 -29.45 1.29
CA THR A 21 -8.83 -29.54 1.28
C THR A 21 -9.44 -29.69 2.67
N VAL A 22 -8.76 -30.44 3.56
CA VAL A 22 -9.21 -30.65 4.94
C VAL A 22 -9.10 -29.36 5.75
N VAL A 23 -8.02 -28.59 5.54
CA VAL A 23 -7.74 -27.37 6.30
C VAL A 23 -8.50 -26.15 5.77
N LEU A 24 -8.72 -26.05 4.46
CA LEU A 24 -9.34 -24.88 3.80
C LEU A 24 -10.83 -25.08 3.48
N GLY A 25 -11.34 -26.31 3.59
CA GLY A 25 -12.72 -26.66 3.26
C GLY A 25 -13.06 -26.62 1.75
N GLU A 26 -12.08 -26.32 0.90
CA GLU A 26 -12.24 -26.14 -0.54
C GLU A 26 -11.07 -26.77 -1.32
N ARG A 27 -11.25 -27.00 -2.62
CA ARG A 27 -10.17 -27.50 -3.49
C ARG A 27 -9.06 -26.45 -3.60
N PRO A 28 -7.78 -26.79 -3.40
CA PRO A 28 -6.69 -25.83 -3.50
C PRO A 28 -6.63 -25.25 -4.93
N THR A 29 -6.95 -23.97 -5.05
CA THR A 29 -6.86 -23.22 -6.31
C THR A 29 -5.48 -22.57 -6.46
N MET A 30 -5.14 -22.13 -7.68
CA MET A 30 -3.90 -21.39 -7.95
C MET A 30 -3.77 -20.12 -7.10
N GLU A 31 -4.90 -19.53 -6.72
CA GLU A 31 -4.98 -18.39 -5.79
C GLU A 31 -4.41 -18.73 -4.42
N HIS A 32 -4.79 -19.89 -3.84
CA HIS A 32 -4.29 -20.31 -2.53
C HIS A 32 -2.78 -20.53 -2.55
N LEU A 33 -2.24 -21.05 -3.66
CA LEU A 33 -0.80 -21.22 -3.82
C LEU A 33 -0.09 -19.86 -3.89
N LEU A 34 -0.62 -18.92 -4.66
CA LEU A 34 -0.06 -17.57 -4.78
C LEU A 34 -0.11 -16.81 -3.44
N LEU A 35 -1.23 -16.87 -2.72
CA LEU A 35 -1.38 -16.30 -1.38
C LEU A 35 -0.43 -16.95 -0.36
N SER A 36 -0.23 -18.27 -0.44
CA SER A 36 0.72 -18.97 0.42
C SER A 36 2.16 -18.54 0.15
N VAL A 37 2.55 -18.39 -1.12
CA VAL A 37 3.86 -17.87 -1.51
C VAL A 37 4.05 -16.44 -1.00
N PHE A 38 3.05 -15.58 -1.12
CA PHE A 38 3.10 -14.22 -0.59
C PHE A 38 3.20 -14.18 0.93
N LEU A 39 2.44 -15.03 1.63
CA LEU A 39 2.52 -15.16 3.08
C LEU A 39 3.92 -15.60 3.52
N LEU A 40 4.49 -16.63 2.89
CA LEU A 40 5.83 -17.11 3.18
C LEU A 40 6.90 -16.07 2.87
N SER A 41 6.79 -15.38 1.73
CA SER A 41 7.69 -14.28 1.36
C SER A 41 7.65 -13.14 2.36
N GLY A 42 6.45 -12.71 2.78
CA GLY A 42 6.29 -11.69 3.81
C GLY A 42 6.88 -12.10 5.16
N LEU A 43 6.66 -13.33 5.61
CA LEU A 43 7.28 -13.85 6.83
C LEU A 43 8.81 -13.90 6.73
N TYR A 44 9.34 -14.32 5.58
CA TYR A 44 10.77 -14.32 5.30
C TYR A 44 11.34 -12.89 5.34
N MET A 45 10.65 -11.92 4.76
CA MET A 45 11.04 -10.50 4.82
C MET A 45 11.03 -9.96 6.25
N ILE A 46 10.04 -10.30 7.09
CA ILE A 46 10.02 -9.90 8.51
C ILE A 46 11.22 -10.49 9.26
N TRP A 47 11.56 -11.75 8.96
CA TRP A 47 12.72 -12.41 9.55
C TRP A 47 14.04 -11.77 9.10
N GLY A 48 14.22 -11.56 7.79
CA GLY A 48 15.40 -10.89 7.21
C GLY A 48 15.52 -9.42 7.64
N ALA A 49 14.40 -8.76 7.96
CA ALA A 49 14.40 -7.38 8.46
C ALA A 49 15.09 -7.22 9.84
N ARG A 50 15.55 -8.32 10.46
CA ARG A 50 16.37 -8.30 11.68
C ARG A 50 17.83 -7.97 11.43
N GLU A 51 18.31 -8.12 10.20
CA GLU A 51 19.70 -7.84 9.81
C GLU A 51 19.97 -6.35 9.58
N PHE A 52 18.92 -5.55 9.36
CA PHE A 52 19.05 -4.10 9.18
C PHE A 52 19.04 -3.35 10.53
N SER A 53 19.59 -2.13 10.51
CA SER A 53 19.46 -1.20 11.64
C SER A 53 17.98 -0.89 11.93
N ALA A 54 17.68 -0.45 13.17
CA ALA A 54 16.30 -0.22 13.61
C ALA A 54 15.53 0.72 12.66
N ASP A 55 16.16 1.79 12.19
CA ASP A 55 15.54 2.77 11.30
C ASP A 55 15.30 2.20 9.89
N ALA A 56 16.29 1.53 9.31
CA ALA A 56 16.20 0.96 7.97
C ALA A 56 15.24 -0.25 7.91
N ALA A 57 15.03 -0.94 9.03
CA ALA A 57 14.13 -2.09 9.10
C ALA A 57 12.64 -1.70 9.15
N THR A 58 12.30 -0.46 9.48
CA THR A 58 10.91 -0.03 9.69
C THR A 58 10.07 -0.21 8.44
N PHE A 59 10.54 0.30 7.29
CA PHE A 59 9.79 0.22 6.04
C PHE A 59 9.58 -1.22 5.54
N PRO A 60 10.62 -2.09 5.46
CA PRO A 60 10.44 -3.50 5.12
C PRO A 60 9.51 -4.24 6.08
N ARG A 61 9.58 -3.97 7.40
CA ARG A 61 8.72 -4.61 8.40
C ARG A 61 7.25 -4.24 8.24
N VAL A 62 6.96 -2.95 8.02
CA VAL A 62 5.58 -2.49 7.82
C VAL A 62 5.01 -3.07 6.52
N THR A 63 5.78 -3.05 5.44
CA THR A 63 5.34 -3.56 4.13
C THR A 63 5.13 -5.07 4.16
N ALA A 64 6.08 -5.82 4.70
CA ALA A 64 5.96 -7.27 4.86
C ALA A 64 4.85 -7.64 5.85
N GLY A 65 4.67 -6.85 6.93
CA GLY A 65 3.57 -6.99 7.86
C GLY A 65 2.21 -6.84 7.18
N ALA A 66 2.03 -5.78 6.39
CA ALA A 66 0.81 -5.60 5.58
C ALA A 66 0.59 -6.78 4.63
N MET A 67 1.63 -7.21 3.90
CA MET A 67 1.57 -8.35 2.99
C MET A 67 1.15 -9.65 3.70
N VAL A 68 1.71 -9.93 4.89
CA VAL A 68 1.34 -11.08 5.72
C VAL A 68 -0.12 -11.00 6.17
N VAL A 69 -0.55 -9.83 6.68
CA VAL A 69 -1.93 -9.63 7.14
C VAL A 69 -2.92 -9.82 5.99
N PHE A 70 -2.71 -9.18 4.84
CA PHE A 70 -3.60 -9.31 3.69
C PHE A 70 -3.61 -10.73 3.12
N SER A 71 -2.45 -11.37 2.99
CA SER A 71 -2.37 -12.75 2.50
C SER A 71 -3.09 -13.71 3.45
N ALA A 72 -2.92 -13.55 4.76
CA ALA A 72 -3.61 -14.36 5.77
C ALA A 72 -5.12 -14.10 5.78
N LEU A 73 -5.55 -12.84 5.66
CA LEU A 73 -6.96 -12.46 5.62
C LEU A 73 -7.66 -13.07 4.39
N LEU A 74 -7.01 -13.03 3.23
CA LEU A 74 -7.53 -13.62 2.00
C LEU A 74 -7.53 -15.15 2.07
N LEU A 75 -6.50 -15.77 2.66
CA LEU A 75 -6.46 -17.22 2.86
C LEU A 75 -7.56 -17.69 3.82
N ALA A 76 -7.85 -16.89 4.85
CA ALA A 76 -8.88 -17.13 5.85
C ALA A 76 -10.28 -16.64 5.42
N ARG A 77 -10.46 -16.12 4.19
CA ARG A 77 -11.70 -15.46 3.77
C ARG A 77 -12.97 -16.29 3.97
N ASN A 78 -12.86 -17.61 3.85
CA ASN A 78 -13.96 -18.54 3.98
C ASN A 78 -14.38 -18.78 5.44
N TYR A 79 -13.52 -18.43 6.40
CA TYR A 79 -13.74 -18.56 7.84
C TYR A 79 -14.16 -17.24 8.50
N LEU A 80 -14.20 -16.14 7.76
CA LEU A 80 -14.55 -14.82 8.28
C LEU A 80 -16.08 -14.67 8.45
N PRO A 81 -16.54 -14.05 9.55
CA PRO A 81 -17.94 -13.70 9.73
C PRO A 81 -18.38 -12.66 8.69
N GLY A 82 -19.68 -12.66 8.36
CA GLY A 82 -20.30 -11.88 7.27
C GLY A 82 -19.70 -10.49 6.95
N PRO A 83 -19.53 -9.57 7.91
CA PRO A 83 -19.03 -8.22 7.62
C PRO A 83 -17.54 -8.17 7.23
N LEU A 84 -16.72 -9.12 7.71
CA LEU A 84 -15.30 -9.18 7.33
C LEU A 84 -15.13 -9.89 5.99
N ARG A 85 -15.99 -10.86 5.71
CA ARG A 85 -16.03 -11.54 4.41
C ARG A 85 -16.33 -10.54 3.30
N SER A 86 -17.33 -9.68 3.46
CA SER A 86 -17.70 -8.69 2.42
C SER A 86 -16.53 -7.77 2.07
N VAL A 87 -15.77 -7.27 3.04
CA VAL A 87 -14.60 -6.41 2.77
C VAL A 87 -13.51 -7.16 2.00
N ALA A 88 -13.25 -8.43 2.33
CA ALA A 88 -12.23 -9.24 1.67
C ALA A 88 -12.66 -9.77 0.29
N THR A 89 -13.95 -10.02 0.10
CA THR A 89 -14.50 -10.57 -1.16
C THR A 89 -15.00 -9.51 -2.10
N THR A 90 -15.11 -8.25 -1.68
CA THR A 90 -15.39 -7.16 -2.62
C THR A 90 -14.15 -7.08 -3.51
N PRO A 91 -14.20 -7.58 -4.76
CA PRO A 91 -13.08 -7.34 -5.64
C PRO A 91 -12.92 -5.83 -5.69
N VAL A 92 -11.69 -5.34 -5.64
CA VAL A 92 -11.38 -3.98 -6.07
C VAL A 92 -11.55 -3.94 -7.60
N GLN A 93 -12.73 -4.31 -8.10
CA GLN A 93 -13.28 -3.96 -9.40
C GLN A 93 -13.74 -2.50 -9.35
N LEU A 94 -12.90 -1.64 -8.77
CA LEU A 94 -13.07 -0.19 -8.78
C LEU A 94 -12.66 0.41 -10.14
N LEU A 95 -12.42 -0.41 -11.18
CA LEU A 95 -11.96 0.07 -12.49
C LEU A 95 -12.43 -0.70 -13.73
N SER A 96 -13.31 -1.71 -13.65
CA SER A 96 -13.88 -2.32 -14.87
C SER A 96 -15.12 -3.14 -14.55
N SER A 97 -16.12 -3.00 -15.44
CA SER A 97 -17.34 -3.80 -15.55
C SER A 97 -18.56 -3.22 -14.83
N ASP A 98 -19.19 -2.22 -15.43
CA ASP A 98 -20.66 -2.22 -15.47
C ASP A 98 -21.17 -1.57 -16.76
N ASP A 99 -21.21 -2.37 -17.83
CA ASP A 99 -22.13 -2.13 -18.94
C ASP A 99 -22.39 -3.44 -19.68
N THR A 100 -23.17 -4.34 -19.06
CA THR A 100 -24.10 -5.26 -19.73
C THR A 100 -24.89 -6.02 -18.67
N ARG A 101 -26.03 -5.49 -18.20
CA ARG A 101 -27.35 -6.18 -18.20
C ARG A 101 -28.45 -5.25 -17.67
N ALA A 102 -29.31 -4.80 -18.57
CA ALA A 102 -30.61 -4.24 -18.25
C ALA A 102 -31.54 -5.29 -17.60
N ASP A 103 -32.54 -4.77 -16.90
CA ASP A 103 -33.77 -5.42 -16.39
C ASP A 103 -33.69 -6.12 -15.02
N ILE A 104 -34.16 -5.41 -13.97
CA ILE A 104 -35.32 -5.82 -13.13
C ILE A 104 -35.94 -4.55 -12.50
N ALA A 105 -37.26 -4.46 -12.66
CA ALA A 105 -38.15 -3.38 -12.27
C ALA A 105 -38.29 -3.20 -10.74
N GLY A 106 -38.69 -1.98 -10.34
CA GLY A 106 -38.59 -1.47 -8.97
C GLY A 106 -39.71 -1.83 -7.98
N THR A 107 -39.50 -1.40 -6.73
CA THR A 107 -40.51 -0.86 -5.79
C THR A 107 -39.81 -0.30 -4.54
N ALA A 108 -40.45 0.69 -3.92
CA ALA A 108 -39.89 1.70 -3.03
C ALA A 108 -39.88 1.35 -1.52
N ASP A 109 -39.07 2.14 -0.80
CA ASP A 109 -39.16 2.58 0.61
C ASP A 109 -38.83 1.62 1.78
N ALA A 110 -37.64 1.82 2.36
CA ALA A 110 -37.47 2.24 3.77
C ALA A 110 -36.01 2.68 4.04
N GLU A 111 -35.83 3.94 4.38
CA GLU A 111 -34.57 4.61 4.73
C GLU A 111 -33.93 4.08 6.01
N LEU A 112 -32.59 4.03 6.05
CA LEU A 112 -31.74 4.50 7.16
C LEU A 112 -30.25 4.54 6.71
N ASP A 113 -29.86 5.73 6.25
CA ASP A 113 -28.57 6.42 6.46
C ASP A 113 -27.23 5.68 6.25
N GLN A 114 -26.74 5.73 5.00
CA GLN A 114 -25.29 5.71 4.70
C GLN A 114 -25.02 6.52 3.42
N SER A 115 -25.19 7.84 3.58
CA SER A 115 -24.99 8.86 2.55
C SER A 115 -23.50 9.13 2.30
N ALA A 116 -22.77 8.14 1.76
CA ALA A 116 -21.41 8.34 1.24
C ALA A 116 -21.12 7.53 -0.05
N SER A 117 -22.17 7.08 -0.75
CA SER A 117 -22.09 6.49 -2.09
C SER A 117 -23.08 7.17 -3.02
N ARG A 118 -22.69 8.32 -3.55
CA ARG A 118 -23.32 8.96 -4.73
C ARG A 118 -22.42 10.07 -5.28
N ASP A 119 -21.22 9.69 -5.68
CA ASP A 119 -20.46 10.38 -6.72
C ASP A 119 -19.22 9.55 -7.05
N SER A 120 -19.34 8.71 -8.07
CA SER A 120 -18.21 7.94 -8.60
C SER A 120 -17.08 8.93 -8.95
N ALA A 121 -16.01 8.90 -8.18
CA ALA A 121 -14.91 9.85 -8.28
C ALA A 121 -14.08 9.53 -9.52
N GLY A 122 -14.52 10.01 -10.68
CA GLY A 122 -13.74 10.14 -11.91
C GLY A 122 -12.93 8.92 -12.28
N SER A 123 -13.58 7.78 -12.50
CA SER A 123 -12.95 6.71 -13.27
C SER A 123 -12.70 7.26 -14.67
N TYR A 124 -11.45 7.66 -14.95
CA TYR A 124 -11.02 7.82 -16.33
C TYR A 124 -11.07 6.43 -16.95
N THR A 125 -12.11 6.17 -17.74
CA THR A 125 -12.22 4.93 -18.52
C THR A 125 -11.08 4.96 -19.51
N TYR A 126 -10.11 4.06 -19.34
CA TYR A 126 -9.11 3.81 -20.36
C TYR A 126 -9.84 3.28 -21.58
N ASP A 127 -10.05 4.15 -22.56
CA ASP A 127 -10.30 3.70 -23.91
C ASP A 127 -8.99 3.07 -24.39
N VAL A 128 -9.02 1.79 -24.77
CA VAL A 128 -7.83 1.04 -25.20
C VAL A 128 -7.17 1.73 -26.41
N ASP A 129 -7.95 2.54 -27.13
CA ASP A 129 -7.53 3.30 -28.29
C ASP A 129 -7.05 4.74 -27.99
N ASP A 130 -6.95 5.18 -26.73
CA ASP A 130 -6.37 6.49 -26.38
C ASP A 130 -4.87 6.37 -26.04
N PRO A 131 -3.95 6.64 -27.00
CA PRO A 131 -2.51 6.61 -26.75
C PRO A 131 -2.05 7.72 -25.80
N CYS A 132 -2.87 8.74 -25.55
CA CYS A 132 -2.51 9.85 -24.67
C CYS A 132 -2.57 9.44 -23.20
N GLY A 133 -3.48 8.55 -22.81
CA GLY A 133 -3.64 8.09 -21.42
C GLY A 133 -2.34 7.51 -20.84
N PRO A 134 -1.75 6.47 -21.47
CA PRO A 134 -0.48 5.90 -21.03
C PRO A 134 0.68 6.92 -21.04
N ALA A 135 0.74 7.78 -22.05
CA ALA A 135 1.79 8.79 -22.16
C ALA A 135 1.72 9.84 -21.04
N VAL A 136 0.51 10.30 -20.68
CA VAL A 136 0.34 11.25 -19.57
C VAL A 136 0.70 10.61 -18.24
N VAL A 137 0.25 9.38 -17.98
CA VAL A 137 0.60 8.68 -16.73
C VAL A 137 2.10 8.45 -16.64
N ALA A 138 2.76 8.02 -17.71
CA ALA A 138 4.21 7.89 -17.76
C ALA A 138 4.90 9.24 -17.48
N GLY A 139 4.43 10.32 -18.10
CA GLY A 139 4.93 11.68 -17.86
C GLY A 139 4.76 12.13 -16.42
N LEU A 140 3.59 11.89 -15.82
CA LEU A 140 3.30 12.19 -14.42
C LEU A 140 4.18 11.37 -13.47
N CYS A 141 4.47 10.11 -13.78
CA CYS A 141 5.39 9.28 -12.99
C CYS A 141 6.83 9.79 -13.03
N VAL A 142 7.31 10.21 -14.22
CA VAL A 142 8.64 10.83 -14.36
C VAL A 142 8.69 12.16 -13.60
N LEU A 143 7.65 12.99 -13.73
CA LEU A 143 7.51 14.24 -13.00
C LEU A 143 7.52 14.01 -11.48
N TYR A 144 6.75 13.03 -10.98
CA TYR A 144 6.70 12.67 -9.57
C TYR A 144 8.06 12.22 -9.04
N THR A 145 8.80 11.43 -9.82
CA THR A 145 10.16 11.01 -9.47
C THR A 145 11.08 12.23 -9.34
N GLY A 146 11.03 13.15 -10.31
CA GLY A 146 11.79 14.41 -10.27
C GLY A 146 11.41 15.31 -9.10
N LEU A 147 10.10 15.48 -8.81
CA LEU A 147 9.59 16.22 -7.66
C LEU A 147 10.05 15.62 -6.34
N THR A 148 9.92 14.30 -6.19
CA THR A 148 10.33 13.59 -4.96
C THR A 148 11.81 13.81 -4.68
N PHE A 149 12.66 13.79 -5.72
CA PHE A 149 14.07 14.12 -5.59
C PHE A 149 14.33 15.60 -5.25
N THR A 150 13.56 16.52 -5.84
CA THR A 150 13.79 17.98 -5.75
C THR A 150 13.31 18.55 -4.41
N ILE A 151 12.06 18.27 -4.04
CA ILE A 151 11.37 18.90 -2.89
C ILE A 151 11.01 17.89 -1.79
N GLY A 152 11.22 16.59 -2.02
CA GLY A 152 10.88 15.53 -1.08
C GLY A 152 9.47 14.98 -1.27
N MET A 153 9.24 13.77 -0.74
CA MET A 153 7.98 13.04 -0.93
C MET A 153 6.77 13.78 -0.33
N LEU A 154 6.96 14.49 0.79
CA LEU A 154 5.88 15.18 1.52
C LEU A 154 5.10 16.17 0.63
N TYR A 155 5.80 16.91 -0.22
CA TYR A 155 5.19 17.88 -1.13
C TYR A 155 4.97 17.31 -2.53
N ALA A 156 5.79 16.35 -2.97
CA ALA A 156 5.64 15.74 -4.28
C ALA A 156 4.30 15.00 -4.44
N THR A 157 3.87 14.25 -3.42
CA THR A 157 2.64 13.45 -3.47
C THR A 157 1.37 14.29 -3.68
N PRO A 158 1.06 15.33 -2.89
CA PRO A 158 -0.14 16.13 -3.11
C PRO A 158 -0.10 16.93 -4.42
N ILE A 159 1.08 17.36 -4.88
CA ILE A 159 1.24 18.03 -6.18
C ILE A 159 0.90 17.06 -7.32
N PHE A 160 1.43 15.84 -7.26
CA PHE A 160 1.12 14.78 -8.23
C PHE A 160 -0.37 14.46 -8.25
N VAL A 161 -0.99 14.28 -7.08
CA VAL A 161 -2.43 14.00 -6.97
C VAL A 161 -3.25 15.16 -7.55
N GLY A 162 -2.85 16.41 -7.29
CA GLY A 162 -3.50 17.58 -7.86
C GLY A 162 -3.37 17.65 -9.37
N ALA A 163 -2.16 17.41 -9.91
CA ALA A 163 -1.93 17.37 -11.35
C ALA A 163 -2.74 16.26 -12.04
N TYR A 164 -2.79 15.08 -11.43
CA TYR A 164 -3.60 13.97 -11.93
C TYR A 164 -5.10 14.28 -11.88
N ALA A 165 -5.60 14.86 -10.78
CA ALA A 165 -7.00 15.23 -10.65
C ALA A 165 -7.42 16.30 -11.68
N LEU A 166 -6.53 17.26 -11.97
CA LEU A 166 -6.75 18.27 -13.02
C LEU A 166 -6.78 17.62 -14.42
N TRP A 167 -5.86 16.71 -14.71
CA TRP A 167 -5.84 15.98 -15.97
C TRP A 167 -7.09 15.11 -16.16
N ALA A 168 -7.52 14.40 -15.10
CA ALA A 168 -8.74 13.60 -15.06
C ALA A 168 -10.03 14.45 -15.03
N ARG A 169 -9.91 15.79 -15.05
CA ARG A 169 -11.02 16.75 -15.01
C ARG A 169 -11.97 16.51 -13.83
N LEU A 170 -11.40 16.16 -12.68
CA LEU A 170 -12.17 15.94 -11.46
C LEU A 170 -12.80 17.25 -10.98
N SER A 171 -13.98 17.17 -10.37
CA SER A 171 -14.61 18.35 -9.78
C SER A 171 -13.71 18.90 -8.66
N LEU A 172 -13.52 20.22 -8.66
CA LEU A 172 -12.69 20.93 -7.69
C LEU A 172 -12.87 20.48 -6.22
N PRO A 173 -14.09 20.30 -5.68
CA PRO A 173 -14.24 19.84 -4.30
C PRO A 173 -13.64 18.44 -4.07
N ARG A 174 -13.81 17.51 -5.01
CA ARG A 174 -13.23 16.16 -4.92
C ARG A 174 -11.71 16.20 -5.05
N ALA A 175 -11.19 17.00 -5.97
CA ALA A 175 -9.76 17.21 -6.13
C ALA A 175 -9.12 17.76 -4.85
N THR A 176 -9.73 18.77 -4.21
CA THR A 176 -9.23 19.34 -2.96
C THR A 176 -9.20 18.32 -1.83
N VAL A 177 -10.25 17.49 -1.68
CA VAL A 177 -10.28 16.43 -0.67
C VAL A 177 -9.17 15.39 -0.91
N LEU A 178 -8.94 14.98 -2.16
CA LEU A 178 -7.87 14.04 -2.49
C LEU A 178 -6.48 14.62 -2.25
N VAL A 179 -6.26 15.89 -2.62
CA VAL A 179 -4.98 16.57 -2.38
C VAL A 179 -4.73 16.72 -0.88
N ALA A 180 -5.72 17.15 -0.11
CA ALA A 180 -5.61 17.28 1.35
C ALA A 180 -5.38 15.92 2.02
N GLY A 181 -6.12 14.89 1.61
CA GLY A 181 -5.96 13.52 2.11
C GLY A 181 -4.58 12.93 1.81
N SER A 182 -4.10 13.09 0.59
CA SER A 182 -2.76 12.62 0.20
C SER A 182 -1.65 13.35 0.95
N PHE A 183 -1.78 14.65 1.20
CA PHE A 183 -0.88 15.39 2.07
C PHE A 183 -0.91 14.85 3.51
N GLY A 184 -2.11 14.60 4.07
CA GLY A 184 -2.26 14.03 5.40
C GLY A 184 -1.58 12.66 5.54
N ILE A 185 -1.72 11.80 4.53
CA ILE A 185 -1.04 10.49 4.50
C ILE A 185 0.47 10.67 4.42
N ALA A 186 0.97 11.52 3.51
CA ALA A 186 2.40 11.79 3.38
C ALA A 186 2.99 12.38 4.67
N TYR A 187 2.23 13.24 5.37
CA TYR A 187 2.59 13.80 6.66
C TYR A 187 2.62 12.75 7.78
N ALA A 188 1.65 11.83 7.81
CA ALA A 188 1.66 10.71 8.75
C ALA A 188 2.89 9.80 8.53
N PHE A 189 3.24 9.54 7.27
CA PHE A 189 4.46 8.80 6.92
C PHE A 189 5.74 9.53 7.36
N PHE A 190 5.80 10.84 7.17
CA PHE A 190 6.91 11.68 7.65
C PHE A 190 7.10 11.56 9.17
N LEU A 191 6.00 11.55 9.94
CA LEU A 191 6.06 11.39 11.40
C LEU A 191 6.43 9.97 11.83
N ALA A 192 5.98 8.94 11.10
CA ALA A 192 6.10 7.55 11.52
C ALA A 192 7.40 6.86 11.09
N VAL A 193 7.96 7.21 9.92
CA VAL A 193 9.07 6.46 9.31
C VAL A 193 10.41 7.13 9.60
N THR A 194 10.71 8.27 8.98
CA THR A 194 11.95 9.03 9.26
C THR A 194 11.86 10.41 8.61
N PRO A 195 12.22 11.50 9.32
CA PRO A 195 12.20 12.85 8.75
C PRO A 195 13.12 13.02 7.54
N GLU A 196 14.19 12.22 7.46
CA GLU A 196 15.26 12.36 6.46
C GLU A 196 14.82 12.03 5.03
N ILE A 197 13.79 11.19 4.84
CA ILE A 197 13.30 10.80 3.50
C ILE A 197 12.41 11.91 2.90
N ALA A 198 11.89 12.82 3.72
CA ALA A 198 11.00 13.88 3.26
C ALA A 198 11.72 15.15 2.79
N VAL A 199 13.04 15.20 2.87
CA VAL A 199 13.82 16.38 2.49
C VAL A 199 14.45 16.13 1.12
N GLY A 200 13.92 16.79 0.09
CA GLY A 200 14.54 16.83 -1.23
C GLY A 200 15.84 17.62 -1.23
N TRP A 201 16.62 17.47 -2.31
CA TRP A 201 17.93 18.12 -2.44
C TRP A 201 17.88 19.64 -2.22
N TYR A 202 16.80 20.30 -2.68
CA TYR A 202 16.65 21.75 -2.54
C TYR A 202 16.08 22.20 -1.20
N THR A 203 15.34 21.35 -0.49
CA THR A 203 14.70 21.81 0.75
C THR A 203 15.72 22.02 1.85
N GLY A 204 16.83 21.24 1.91
CA GLY A 204 18.07 21.57 2.65
C GLY A 204 17.92 22.00 4.12
N TRP A 205 16.71 21.92 4.66
CA TRP A 205 16.29 22.58 5.89
C TRP A 205 16.59 21.64 7.02
N ARG A 206 17.74 21.85 7.66
CA ARG A 206 18.02 21.28 8.96
C ARG A 206 17.50 22.26 9.99
N PHE A 207 16.63 21.81 10.90
CA PHE A 207 16.30 22.60 12.08
C PHE A 207 17.63 23.04 12.73
N PRO A 208 17.84 24.33 13.04
CA PRO A 208 19.04 24.76 13.74
C PRO A 208 19.07 24.01 15.06
N VAL A 209 19.96 23.03 15.18
CA VAL A 209 20.24 22.38 16.45
C VAL A 209 20.76 23.50 17.35
N PRO A 210 20.14 23.76 18.52
CA PRO A 210 20.71 24.70 19.47
C PRO A 210 22.12 24.20 19.77
N VAL A 211 23.13 24.94 19.30
CA VAL A 211 24.50 24.72 19.71
C VAL A 211 24.46 24.99 21.20
N ALA A 212 24.56 23.93 22.02
CA ALA A 212 24.76 24.12 23.43
C ALA A 212 25.97 25.05 23.56
N PRO A 213 25.86 26.18 24.27
CA PRO A 213 26.99 27.09 24.43
C PRO A 213 28.18 26.25 24.87
N ASP A 214 29.34 26.43 24.22
CA ASP A 214 30.58 25.72 24.50
C ASP A 214 30.91 25.87 25.98
N LEU A 215 30.35 24.99 26.82
CA LEU A 215 30.72 24.92 28.21
C LEU A 215 32.11 24.30 28.19
N PRO A 216 33.13 25.03 28.66
CA PRO A 216 34.48 24.51 28.64
C PRO A 216 34.50 23.20 29.43
N VAL A 217 35.08 22.15 28.83
CA VAL A 217 35.15 20.79 29.39
C VAL A 217 35.76 20.79 30.80
N SER A 218 36.56 21.81 31.14
CA SER A 218 37.11 22.05 32.47
C SER A 218 36.06 22.26 33.57
N THR A 219 34.80 22.57 33.25
CA THR A 219 33.73 22.70 34.24
C THR A 219 33.02 21.37 34.56
N LEU A 220 33.12 20.36 33.69
CA LEU A 220 32.51 19.03 33.88
C LEU A 220 33.44 18.04 34.57
N LEU A 221 34.76 18.23 34.43
CA LEU A 221 35.78 17.49 35.16
C LEU A 221 36.22 18.34 36.34
N GLY A 222 35.45 18.32 37.43
CA GLY A 222 35.78 18.98 38.69
C GLY A 222 37.06 18.41 39.31
N GLY A 223 38.21 18.79 38.76
CA GLY A 223 39.53 18.53 39.30
C GLY A 223 40.12 19.84 39.77
N ASP A 224 39.98 20.12 41.07
CA ASP A 224 40.89 21.01 41.78
C ASP A 224 42.23 20.28 41.94
N PRO A 225 43.33 20.75 41.33
CA PRO A 225 44.66 20.30 41.72
C PRO A 225 45.06 21.06 43.01
N ALA A 226 45.15 20.31 44.11
CA ALA A 226 45.90 20.71 45.29
C ALA A 226 47.41 20.67 45.03
#